data_AF-A0A6B0D1Z9-F1
#
_entry.id   AF-A0A6B0D1Z9-F1
#
_cell.length_a   1.000
_cell.length_b   1.000
_cell.length_c   1.000
_cell.angle_alpha   90.00
_cell.angle_beta   90.00
_cell.angle_gamma   90.00
#
_symmetry.space_group_name_H-M   'P 1'
#
loop_
_entity.id
_entity.type
_entity.pdbx_description
1 polymer ?
#
loop_
_entity_poly.entity_id
_entity_poly.type
_entity_poly.pdbx_seq_one_letter_code
_entity_poly.pdbx_strand_id
1 'polypeptide(L)'
;MTEQQKFKVLADQIKISNQLDAEILNTGELTRIDVSNKNRTWEFHITLPQFLAHEDYLLFINAIEQEFKDIANVTCRFTVTNGTNQDEHAIKYFGHCIDQTALSPKVKGQLKQKKLIMSGKVLKVMVSNDIERNHFDKACNGSLIKAFRNCGFDIDKIIFETNDNDQEQNLASLEAHIQEEDEQSARLATEKLEKMKAEKAKQQDNNESAVDKCQIGKPIQIENIKPIESIIEEEYKVAIEGVIFDINLKELKSGRHIVEIKVTDYTDSLVLKMFTRKNKDDLEHFKALSVGKWVRAQGRIEEDTFIRDLVMMMSDIEEIKKATKKDKAEEKRVEFHLHTAMSQMDGIPNIGAYVKQAADWGHPAIAVTDHNVVQAFPDAHAAAEKHGIKMIYGMEGMLVDDGVPIAYKPQDVVLKDATYVVFDVETTGLSNQYDKIIELAAVKVHNGEIIDKFERFSNPHERLSETIINLTHITDDMLVDAPEIEEVLT
;
A
#
# COMPACT_ATOMS: atom_id res chain seq x y z
N MET A 1 -9.37 49.76 -39.54
CA MET A 1 -10.26 49.28 -38.46
C MET A 1 -9.57 49.52 -37.14
N THR A 2 -10.25 50.16 -36.19
CA THR A 2 -9.77 50.26 -34.80
C THR A 2 -9.70 48.87 -34.16
N GLU A 3 -8.97 48.72 -33.06
CA GLU A 3 -8.84 47.42 -32.36
C GLU A 3 -10.20 46.89 -31.84
N GLN A 4 -11.09 47.81 -31.45
CA GLN A 4 -12.48 47.53 -31.08
C GLN A 4 -13.32 47.04 -32.27
N GLN A 5 -13.16 47.68 -33.44
CA GLN A 5 -13.83 47.23 -34.66
C GLN A 5 -13.34 45.84 -35.11
N LYS A 6 -12.05 45.53 -34.90
CA LYS A 6 -11.49 44.20 -35.19
C LYS A 6 -12.08 43.14 -34.27
N PHE A 7 -12.22 43.43 -32.97
CA PHE A 7 -12.86 42.51 -32.02
C PHE A 7 -14.32 42.23 -32.37
N LYS A 8 -15.09 43.28 -32.72
CA LYS A 8 -16.49 43.12 -33.12
C LYS A 8 -16.65 42.25 -34.37
N VAL A 9 -15.79 42.45 -35.38
CA VAL A 9 -15.78 41.60 -36.58
C VAL A 9 -15.40 40.15 -36.24
N LEU A 10 -14.46 39.93 -35.32
CA LEU A 10 -14.13 38.58 -34.83
C LEU A 10 -15.33 37.94 -34.13
N ALA A 11 -16.01 38.66 -33.23
CA ALA A 11 -17.18 38.19 -32.50
C ALA A 11 -18.35 37.84 -33.43
N ASP A 12 -18.56 38.65 -34.49
CA ASP A 12 -19.57 38.39 -35.52
C ASP A 12 -19.20 37.15 -36.35
N GLN A 13 -17.92 37.02 -36.71
CA GLN A 13 -17.41 35.89 -37.49
C GLN A 13 -17.55 34.55 -36.75
N ILE A 14 -17.23 34.52 -35.45
CA ILE A 14 -17.40 33.33 -34.61
C ILE A 14 -18.83 33.18 -34.05
N LYS A 15 -19.75 34.09 -34.44
CA LYS A 15 -21.20 34.06 -34.16
C LYS A 15 -21.59 34.13 -32.68
N ILE A 16 -20.81 34.83 -31.86
CA ILE A 16 -21.07 34.99 -30.41
C ILE A 16 -21.51 36.41 -30.03
N SER A 17 -21.61 37.35 -30.96
CA SER A 17 -21.96 38.75 -30.68
C SER A 17 -23.28 38.94 -29.93
N ASN A 18 -24.24 38.03 -30.09
CA ASN A 18 -25.54 38.09 -29.39
C ASN A 18 -25.52 37.42 -28.00
N GLN A 19 -24.41 36.74 -27.65
CA GLN A 19 -24.24 36.02 -26.37
C GLN A 19 -23.33 36.78 -25.41
N LEU A 20 -22.48 37.68 -25.90
CA LEU A 20 -21.62 38.52 -25.07
C LEU A 20 -22.37 39.76 -24.58
N ASP A 21 -22.01 40.21 -23.37
CA ASP A 21 -22.48 41.48 -22.83
C ASP A 21 -22.16 42.65 -23.77
N ALA A 22 -23.11 43.58 -23.90
CA ALA A 22 -22.98 44.74 -24.78
C ALA A 22 -21.78 45.63 -24.44
N GLU A 23 -21.38 45.67 -23.16
CA GLU A 23 -20.18 46.39 -22.73
C GLU A 23 -18.91 45.72 -23.25
N ILE A 24 -18.81 44.40 -23.13
CA ILE A 24 -17.67 43.61 -23.61
C ILE A 24 -17.56 43.67 -25.14
N LEU A 25 -18.68 43.58 -25.86
CA LEU A 25 -18.67 43.63 -27.33
C LEU A 25 -18.24 45.00 -27.87
N ASN A 26 -18.58 46.09 -27.18
CA ASN A 26 -18.29 47.45 -27.64
C ASN A 26 -16.92 47.98 -27.20
N THR A 27 -16.39 47.48 -26.08
CA THR A 27 -15.11 47.96 -25.52
C THR A 27 -13.97 46.95 -25.61
N GLY A 28 -14.27 45.67 -25.90
CA GLY A 28 -13.26 44.64 -26.13
C GLY A 28 -12.40 44.95 -27.36
N GLU A 29 -11.11 44.62 -27.27
CA GLU A 29 -10.10 44.99 -28.26
C GLU A 29 -9.33 43.76 -28.73
N LEU A 30 -9.21 43.61 -30.05
CA LEU A 30 -8.31 42.64 -30.64
C LEU A 30 -7.01 43.36 -30.99
N THR A 31 -6.03 43.25 -30.09
CA THR A 31 -4.79 44.04 -30.14
C THR A 31 -3.79 43.43 -31.11
N ARG A 32 -3.60 42.10 -31.07
CA ARG A 32 -2.62 41.41 -31.90
C ARG A 32 -3.08 40.00 -32.27
N ILE A 33 -2.64 39.52 -33.43
CA ILE A 33 -2.74 38.10 -33.83
C ILE A 33 -1.34 37.64 -34.23
N ASP A 34 -0.81 36.64 -33.52
CA ASP A 34 0.48 36.03 -33.85
C ASP A 34 0.26 34.77 -34.67
N VAL A 35 0.83 34.74 -35.89
CA VAL A 35 0.65 33.64 -36.83
C VAL A 35 1.97 32.89 -37.00
N SER A 36 1.96 31.60 -36.67
CA SER A 36 3.09 30.70 -36.94
C SER A 36 2.76 29.71 -38.04
N ASN A 37 3.29 29.97 -39.23
CA ASN A 37 3.12 29.09 -40.40
C ASN A 37 3.78 27.72 -40.20
N LYS A 38 4.89 27.66 -39.45
CA LYS A 38 5.65 26.43 -39.20
C LYS A 38 4.88 25.44 -38.33
N ASN A 39 4.16 25.95 -37.33
CA ASN A 39 3.41 25.13 -36.37
C ASN A 39 1.91 25.07 -36.68
N ARG A 40 1.45 25.79 -37.72
CA ARG A 40 0.03 26.02 -38.03
C ARG A 40 -0.77 26.48 -36.79
N THR A 41 -0.23 27.45 -36.04
CA THR A 41 -0.86 27.98 -34.83
C THR A 41 -1.14 29.48 -34.93
N TRP A 42 -2.32 29.91 -34.52
CA TRP A 42 -2.71 31.32 -34.44
C TRP A 42 -2.99 31.70 -32.98
N GLU A 43 -2.34 32.73 -32.46
CA GLU A 43 -2.57 33.24 -31.10
C GLU A 43 -3.25 34.61 -31.15
N PHE A 44 -4.47 34.70 -30.62
CA PHE A 44 -5.25 35.95 -30.56
C PHE A 44 -5.03 36.63 -29.22
N HIS A 45 -4.57 37.88 -29.24
CA HIS A 45 -4.40 38.72 -28.04
C HIS A 45 -5.59 39.66 -27.93
N ILE A 46 -6.39 39.44 -26.89
CA ILE A 46 -7.69 40.11 -26.69
C ILE A 46 -7.66 40.85 -25.36
N THR A 47 -8.00 42.13 -25.38
CA THR A 47 -8.19 42.93 -24.16
C THR A 47 -9.67 43.08 -23.88
N LEU A 48 -10.11 42.77 -22.65
CA LEU A 48 -11.50 42.85 -22.22
C LEU A 48 -11.66 43.86 -21.07
N PRO A 49 -12.81 44.56 -20.97
CA PRO A 49 -13.07 45.49 -19.88
C PRO A 49 -13.20 44.78 -18.53
N GLN A 50 -13.73 43.55 -18.51
CA GLN A 50 -14.00 42.74 -17.31
C GLN A 50 -13.86 41.24 -17.63
N PHE A 51 -13.82 40.39 -16.60
CA PHE A 51 -13.79 38.94 -16.78
C PHE A 51 -15.08 38.42 -17.40
N LEU A 52 -14.97 37.46 -18.33
CA LEU A 52 -16.13 36.72 -18.82
C LEU A 52 -16.66 35.78 -17.73
N ALA A 53 -17.96 35.50 -17.73
CA ALA A 53 -18.46 34.34 -17.00
C ALA A 53 -17.81 33.06 -17.55
N HIS A 54 -17.68 32.02 -16.72
CA HIS A 54 -17.01 30.79 -17.14
C HIS A 54 -17.67 30.16 -18.37
N GLU A 55 -19.00 30.21 -18.43
CA GLU A 55 -19.81 29.72 -19.54
C GLU A 55 -19.52 30.48 -20.84
N ASP A 56 -19.53 31.82 -20.79
CA ASP A 56 -19.27 32.67 -21.96
C ASP A 56 -17.84 32.51 -22.48
N TYR A 57 -16.88 32.32 -21.58
CA TYR A 57 -15.50 32.05 -21.96
C TYR A 57 -15.35 30.70 -22.65
N LEU A 58 -15.98 29.64 -22.13
CA LEU A 58 -15.96 28.34 -22.80
C LEU A 58 -16.65 28.40 -24.16
N LEU A 59 -17.76 29.13 -24.26
CA LEU A 59 -18.43 29.38 -25.54
C LEU A 59 -17.51 30.12 -26.52
N PHE A 60 -16.81 31.16 -26.06
CA PHE A 60 -15.86 31.92 -26.87
C PHE A 60 -14.73 31.03 -27.41
N ILE A 61 -14.07 30.27 -26.54
CA ILE A 61 -12.96 29.39 -26.92
C ILE A 61 -13.43 28.30 -27.88
N ASN A 62 -14.56 27.65 -27.60
CA ASN A 62 -15.09 26.63 -28.49
C ASN A 62 -15.48 27.23 -29.86
N ALA A 63 -16.11 28.40 -29.88
CA ALA A 63 -16.53 29.06 -31.12
C ALA A 63 -15.34 29.43 -32.01
N ILE A 64 -14.29 30.01 -31.42
CA ILE A 64 -13.09 30.39 -32.18
C ILE A 64 -12.30 29.16 -32.65
N GLU A 65 -12.19 28.11 -31.84
CA GLU A 65 -11.56 26.86 -32.25
C GLU A 65 -12.31 26.18 -33.40
N GLN A 66 -13.65 26.15 -33.38
CA GLN A 66 -14.44 25.53 -34.44
C GLN A 66 -14.37 26.32 -35.76
N GLU A 67 -14.48 27.66 -35.70
CA GLU A 67 -14.50 28.50 -36.91
C GLU A 67 -13.18 28.41 -37.69
N PHE A 68 -12.05 28.28 -36.99
CA PHE A 68 -10.72 28.27 -37.61
C PHE A 68 -10.06 26.89 -37.67
N LYS A 69 -10.79 25.82 -37.29
CA LYS A 69 -10.29 24.43 -37.19
C LYS A 69 -9.58 23.92 -38.44
N ASP A 70 -10.09 24.27 -39.62
CA ASP A 70 -9.54 23.81 -40.90
C ASP A 70 -8.22 24.53 -41.28
N ILE A 71 -7.99 25.70 -40.68
CA ILE A 71 -6.90 26.61 -41.04
C ILE A 71 -5.70 26.39 -40.10
N ALA A 72 -5.91 26.57 -38.79
CA ALA A 72 -4.85 26.55 -37.79
C ALA A 72 -5.39 26.11 -36.42
N ASN A 73 -4.49 25.64 -35.56
CA ASN A 73 -4.78 25.45 -34.15
C ASN A 73 -4.79 26.82 -33.46
N VAL A 74 -5.89 27.18 -32.80
CA VAL A 74 -6.10 28.52 -32.25
C VAL A 74 -5.89 28.53 -30.75
N THR A 75 -5.17 29.53 -30.26
CA THR A 75 -5.06 29.83 -28.83
C THR A 75 -5.43 31.29 -28.59
N CYS A 76 -6.07 31.57 -27.46
CA CYS A 76 -6.41 32.94 -27.06
C CYS A 76 -5.62 33.33 -25.81
N ARG A 77 -5.16 34.57 -25.80
CA ARG A 77 -4.60 35.22 -24.62
C ARG A 77 -5.42 36.46 -24.30
N PHE A 78 -6.01 36.46 -23.12
CA PHE A 78 -6.84 37.56 -22.63
C PHE A 78 -6.03 38.47 -21.72
N THR A 79 -6.36 39.76 -21.74
CA THR A 79 -5.91 40.77 -20.77
C THR A 79 -7.15 41.50 -20.27
N VAL A 80 -7.37 41.57 -18.96
CA VAL A 80 -8.54 42.22 -18.39
C VAL A 80 -8.12 43.54 -17.75
N THR A 81 -8.83 44.64 -18.06
CA THR A 81 -8.49 45.98 -17.56
C THR A 81 -9.10 46.27 -16.18
N ASN A 82 -10.30 45.76 -15.88
CA ASN A 82 -10.92 45.83 -14.57
C ASN A 82 -10.91 44.45 -13.86
N GLY A 83 -10.03 44.28 -12.88
CA GLY A 83 -9.87 43.05 -12.11
C GLY A 83 -10.91 42.82 -11.00
N THR A 84 -12.04 43.52 -10.99
CA THR A 84 -13.07 43.36 -9.97
C THR A 84 -13.60 41.91 -9.96
N ASN A 85 -13.81 41.33 -8.77
CA ASN A 85 -14.25 39.94 -8.57
C ASN A 85 -13.33 38.85 -9.17
N GLN A 86 -12.04 39.14 -9.34
CA GLN A 86 -11.04 38.17 -9.82
C GLN A 86 -11.13 36.83 -9.08
N ASP A 87 -11.32 36.86 -7.77
CA ASP A 87 -11.34 35.68 -6.90
C ASP A 87 -12.45 34.69 -7.27
N GLU A 88 -13.67 35.19 -7.50
CA GLU A 88 -14.82 34.36 -7.84
C GLU A 88 -14.66 33.73 -9.23
N HIS A 89 -14.19 34.51 -10.21
CA HIS A 89 -13.95 34.03 -11.56
C HIS A 89 -12.78 33.04 -11.62
N ALA A 90 -11.69 33.29 -10.89
CA ALA A 90 -10.51 32.42 -10.87
C ALA A 90 -10.85 31.02 -10.34
N ILE A 91 -11.67 30.94 -9.28
CA ILE A 91 -12.13 29.65 -8.72
C ILE A 91 -12.97 28.87 -9.75
N LYS A 92 -13.89 29.54 -10.46
CA LYS A 92 -14.73 28.88 -11.49
C LYS A 92 -13.90 28.43 -12.71
N TYR A 93 -12.86 29.16 -13.07
CA TYR A 93 -11.99 28.86 -14.22
C TYR A 93 -10.93 27.80 -13.94
N PHE A 94 -10.70 27.46 -12.67
CA PHE A 94 -9.62 26.57 -12.25
C PHE A 94 -9.63 25.21 -12.97
N GLY A 95 -10.81 24.59 -13.11
CA GLY A 95 -10.95 23.32 -13.82
C GLY A 95 -10.48 23.38 -15.28
N HIS A 96 -10.81 24.47 -15.97
CA HIS A 96 -10.37 24.69 -17.35
C HIS A 96 -8.87 25.03 -17.45
N CYS A 97 -8.35 25.84 -16.53
CA CYS A 97 -6.92 26.16 -16.48
C CYS A 97 -6.07 24.89 -16.29
N ILE A 98 -6.53 23.94 -15.48
CA ILE A 98 -5.89 22.62 -15.33
C ILE A 98 -5.90 21.86 -16.66
N ASP A 99 -7.01 21.88 -17.39
CA ASP A 99 -7.14 21.14 -18.64
C ASP A 99 -6.17 21.62 -19.72
N GLN A 100 -5.85 22.92 -19.73
CA GLN A 100 -4.87 23.54 -20.63
C GLN A 100 -3.41 23.16 -20.31
N THR A 101 -3.12 22.55 -19.15
CA THR A 101 -1.77 22.11 -18.80
C THR A 101 -1.41 20.75 -19.40
N ALA A 102 -0.11 20.47 -19.54
CA ALA A 102 0.41 19.16 -19.97
C ALA A 102 0.45 18.10 -18.84
N LEU A 103 -0.31 18.30 -17.75
CA LEU A 103 -0.33 17.39 -16.60
C LEU A 103 -1.00 16.05 -16.94
N SER A 104 -0.63 14.99 -16.21
CA SER A 104 -1.22 13.66 -16.39
C SER A 104 -2.72 13.66 -16.01
N PRO A 105 -3.55 12.80 -16.63
CA PRO A 105 -4.99 12.74 -16.31
C PRO A 105 -5.29 12.52 -14.82
N LYS A 106 -4.44 11.74 -14.14
CA LYS A 106 -4.55 11.47 -12.70
C LYS A 106 -4.32 12.74 -11.87
N VAL A 107 -3.26 13.50 -12.18
CA VAL A 107 -2.94 14.77 -11.49
C VAL A 107 -4.04 15.82 -11.75
N LYS A 108 -4.54 15.90 -12.99
CA LYS A 108 -5.67 16.79 -13.32
C LYS A 108 -6.92 16.44 -12.51
N GLY A 109 -7.26 15.15 -12.42
CA GLY A 109 -8.40 14.67 -11.63
C GLY A 109 -8.29 15.02 -10.15
N GLN A 110 -7.09 14.83 -9.57
CA GLN A 110 -6.84 15.17 -8.17
C GLN A 110 -6.96 16.67 -7.89
N LEU A 111 -6.37 17.52 -8.74
CA LEU A 111 -6.42 18.98 -8.56
C LEU A 111 -7.86 19.52 -8.63
N LYS A 112 -8.68 19.04 -9.57
CA LYS A 112 -10.09 19.49 -9.73
C LYS A 112 -10.97 19.24 -8.51
N GLN A 113 -10.59 18.30 -7.64
CA GLN A 113 -11.32 17.95 -6.43
C GLN A 113 -10.87 18.75 -5.20
N LYS A 114 -9.79 19.56 -5.32
CA LYS A 114 -9.25 20.32 -4.19
C LYS A 114 -10.03 21.61 -3.95
N LYS A 115 -10.09 22.00 -2.68
CA LYS A 115 -10.67 23.28 -2.24
C LYS A 115 -9.70 24.41 -2.55
N LEU A 116 -10.24 25.53 -3.03
CA LEU A 116 -9.46 26.70 -3.45
C LEU A 116 -9.80 27.89 -2.57
N ILE A 117 -8.78 28.66 -2.22
CA ILE A 117 -8.91 29.92 -1.50
C ILE A 117 -8.07 30.97 -2.23
N MET A 118 -8.69 32.07 -2.62
CA MET A 118 -7.98 33.21 -3.19
C MET A 118 -7.61 34.19 -2.08
N SER A 119 -6.37 34.68 -2.11
CA SER A 119 -5.89 35.74 -1.23
C SER A 119 -5.16 36.78 -2.08
N GLY A 120 -5.92 37.71 -2.65
CA GLY A 120 -5.41 38.70 -3.59
C GLY A 120 -4.83 38.04 -4.85
N LYS A 121 -3.53 38.23 -5.10
CA LYS A 121 -2.84 37.65 -6.28
C LYS A 121 -2.29 36.23 -6.05
N VAL A 122 -2.59 35.63 -4.90
CA VAL A 122 -2.13 34.29 -4.53
C VAL A 122 -3.30 33.33 -4.49
N LEU A 123 -3.23 32.26 -5.29
CA LEU A 123 -4.18 31.16 -5.26
C LEU A 123 -3.67 30.07 -4.33
N LYS A 124 -4.41 29.77 -3.27
CA LYS A 124 -4.12 28.69 -2.33
C LYS A 124 -4.96 27.46 -2.68
N VAL A 125 -4.28 26.33 -2.85
CA VAL A 125 -4.89 25.03 -3.11
C VAL A 125 -4.70 24.15 -1.89
N MET A 126 -5.81 23.73 -1.28
CA MET A 126 -5.76 22.91 -0.07
C MET A 126 -5.41 21.46 -0.43
N VAL A 127 -4.34 20.94 0.17
CA VAL A 127 -3.82 19.58 -0.07
C VAL A 127 -3.84 18.76 1.22
N SER A 128 -3.84 17.45 1.07
CA SER A 128 -4.12 16.52 2.18
C SER A 128 -2.86 16.19 3.00
N ASN A 129 -1.67 16.27 2.41
CA ASN A 129 -0.41 16.01 3.10
C ASN A 129 0.78 16.75 2.46
N ASP A 130 1.92 16.78 3.16
CA ASP A 130 3.14 17.45 2.71
C ASP A 130 3.77 16.81 1.47
N ILE A 131 3.55 15.51 1.25
CA ILE A 131 4.03 14.80 0.05
C ILE A 131 3.30 15.30 -1.19
N GLU A 132 1.98 15.44 -1.11
CA GLU A 132 1.11 15.98 -2.14
C GLU A 132 1.42 17.45 -2.41
N ARG A 133 1.68 18.23 -1.34
CA ARG A 133 2.16 19.61 -1.43
C ARG A 133 3.42 19.71 -2.29
N ASN A 134 4.44 18.93 -1.97
CA ASN A 134 5.72 18.95 -2.66
C ASN A 134 5.60 18.43 -4.11
N HIS A 135 4.75 17.43 -4.34
CA HIS A 135 4.48 16.90 -5.67
C HIS A 135 3.82 17.96 -6.58
N PHE A 136 2.74 18.60 -6.12
CA PHE A 136 2.03 19.59 -6.94
C PHE A 136 2.81 20.89 -7.11
N ASP A 137 3.56 21.33 -6.09
CA ASP A 137 4.41 22.52 -6.21
C ASP A 137 5.45 22.33 -7.32
N LYS A 138 6.12 21.18 -7.35
CA LYS A 138 7.11 20.86 -8.38
C LYS A 138 6.49 20.62 -9.76
N ALA A 139 5.33 19.97 -9.82
CA ALA A 139 4.74 19.54 -11.08
C ALA A 139 3.91 20.61 -11.79
N CYS A 140 3.23 21.48 -11.03
CA CYS A 140 2.09 22.24 -11.57
C CYS A 140 2.24 23.77 -11.48
N ASN A 141 3.03 24.28 -10.52
CA ASN A 141 3.01 25.70 -10.14
C ASN A 141 3.26 26.63 -11.35
N GLY A 142 4.34 26.40 -12.11
CA GLY A 142 4.67 27.22 -13.28
C GLY A 142 3.68 27.12 -14.46
N SER A 143 3.19 25.91 -14.77
CA SER A 143 2.26 25.70 -15.89
C SER A 143 0.87 26.27 -15.60
N LEU A 144 0.42 26.18 -14.36
CA LEU A 144 -0.91 26.62 -13.96
C LEU A 144 -0.97 28.15 -13.87
N ILE A 145 0.08 28.81 -13.36
CA ILE A 145 0.21 30.28 -13.42
C ILE A 145 0.12 30.78 -14.87
N LYS A 146 0.79 30.09 -15.80
CA LYS A 146 0.74 30.46 -17.22
C LYS A 146 -0.66 30.30 -17.81
N ALA A 147 -1.38 29.24 -17.47
CA ALA A 147 -2.77 29.03 -17.91
C ALA A 147 -3.71 30.14 -17.39
N PHE A 148 -3.61 30.47 -16.10
CA PHE A 148 -4.39 31.57 -15.51
C PHE A 148 -4.09 32.93 -16.15
N ARG A 149 -2.82 33.24 -16.41
CA ARG A 149 -2.43 34.47 -17.12
C ARG A 149 -2.93 34.51 -18.56
N ASN A 150 -3.02 33.35 -19.24
CA ASN A 150 -3.60 33.28 -20.57
C ASN A 150 -5.12 33.56 -20.57
N CYS A 151 -5.81 33.19 -19.50
CA CYS A 151 -7.22 33.53 -19.29
C CYS A 151 -7.45 34.98 -18.82
N GLY A 152 -6.38 35.76 -18.61
CA GLY A 152 -6.45 37.17 -18.22
C GLY A 152 -6.44 37.44 -16.71
N PHE A 153 -6.18 36.42 -15.88
CA PHE A 153 -6.06 36.58 -14.43
C PHE A 153 -4.67 37.05 -14.01
N ASP A 154 -4.62 38.00 -13.09
CA ASP A 154 -3.37 38.50 -12.50
C ASP A 154 -3.01 37.70 -11.25
N ILE A 155 -2.40 36.52 -11.47
CA ILE A 155 -1.91 35.62 -10.42
C ILE A 155 -0.38 35.62 -10.42
N ASP A 156 0.18 35.90 -9.24
CA ASP A 156 1.63 35.96 -9.01
C ASP A 156 2.18 34.61 -8.52
N LYS A 157 1.42 33.91 -7.68
CA LYS A 157 1.87 32.67 -7.05
C LYS A 157 0.70 31.72 -6.77
N ILE A 158 0.97 30.42 -6.88
CA ILE A 158 0.08 29.37 -6.40
C ILE A 158 0.78 28.67 -5.24
N ILE A 159 0.09 28.54 -4.11
CA ILE A 159 0.61 27.91 -2.89
C ILE A 159 -0.26 26.71 -2.56
N PHE A 160 0.38 25.57 -2.28
CA PHE A 160 -0.29 24.39 -1.78
C PHE A 160 -0.19 24.40 -0.25
N GLU A 161 -1.32 24.41 0.46
CA GLU A 161 -1.37 24.47 1.93
C GLU A 161 -2.07 23.22 2.47
N THR A 162 -1.50 22.64 3.52
CA THR A 162 -2.14 21.57 4.29
C THR A 162 -3.09 22.20 5.31
N ASN A 163 -4.25 21.59 5.50
CA ASN A 163 -5.21 21.99 6.51
C ASN A 163 -5.14 20.99 7.67
N ASP A 164 -4.53 21.36 8.80
CA ASP A 164 -4.39 20.46 9.96
C ASP A 164 -5.74 20.16 10.65
N ASN A 165 -6.75 21.02 10.45
CA ASN A 165 -8.07 20.90 11.09
C ASN A 165 -9.03 19.88 10.45
N ASP A 166 -8.72 19.33 9.27
CA ASP A 166 -9.62 18.39 8.56
C ASP A 166 -9.20 16.91 8.72
N GLN A 167 -8.20 16.60 9.55
CA GLN A 167 -7.72 15.23 9.74
C GLN A 167 -8.77 14.34 10.44
N GLU A 168 -9.52 14.84 11.43
CA GLU A 168 -10.49 14.02 12.19
C GLU A 168 -11.72 13.59 11.37
N GLN A 169 -12.28 14.47 10.52
CA GLN A 169 -13.47 14.13 9.72
C GLN A 169 -13.14 13.25 8.50
N ASN A 170 -11.96 13.43 7.90
CA ASN A 170 -11.52 12.58 6.80
C ASN A 170 -11.05 11.20 7.29
N LEU A 171 -10.44 11.09 8.48
CA LEU A 171 -10.09 9.79 9.05
C LEU A 171 -11.35 8.96 9.31
N ALA A 172 -12.39 9.54 9.94
CA ALA A 172 -13.61 8.83 10.25
C ALA A 172 -14.39 8.35 9.01
N SER A 173 -14.42 9.15 7.95
CA SER A 173 -15.09 8.78 6.69
C SER A 173 -14.28 7.78 5.86
N LEU A 174 -12.96 7.88 5.88
CA LEU A 174 -12.06 6.93 5.24
C LEU A 174 -12.04 5.59 5.99
N GLU A 175 -12.01 5.61 7.33
CA GLU A 175 -12.15 4.44 8.19
C GLU A 175 -13.49 3.74 7.94
N ALA A 176 -14.59 4.49 7.83
CA ALA A 176 -15.90 3.91 7.51
C ALA A 176 -15.92 3.25 6.12
N HIS A 177 -15.31 3.86 5.10
CA HIS A 177 -15.21 3.26 3.76
C HIS A 177 -14.28 2.04 3.72
N ILE A 178 -13.12 2.09 4.38
CA ILE A 178 -12.21 0.95 4.49
C ILE A 178 -12.90 -0.20 5.23
N GLN A 179 -13.65 0.11 6.30
CA GLN A 179 -14.39 -0.89 7.07
C GLN A 179 -15.54 -1.52 6.28
N GLU A 180 -16.25 -0.75 5.45
CA GLU A 180 -17.26 -1.29 4.52
C GLU A 180 -16.63 -2.17 3.41
N GLU A 181 -15.49 -1.77 2.83
CA GLU A 181 -14.77 -2.59 1.84
C GLU A 181 -14.18 -3.87 2.47
N ASP A 182 -13.61 -3.78 3.67
CA ASP A 182 -13.08 -4.92 4.43
C ASP A 182 -14.21 -5.88 4.83
N GLU A 183 -15.38 -5.38 5.24
CA GLU A 183 -16.54 -6.22 5.52
C GLU A 183 -17.06 -6.93 4.25
N GLN A 184 -17.14 -6.22 3.12
CA GLN A 184 -17.59 -6.82 1.86
C GLN A 184 -16.61 -7.89 1.35
N SER A 185 -15.31 -7.60 1.39
CA SER A 185 -14.27 -8.53 0.99
C SER A 185 -14.17 -9.74 1.92
N ALA A 186 -14.32 -9.55 3.24
CA ALA A 186 -14.41 -10.63 4.22
C ALA A 186 -15.63 -11.53 3.98
N ARG A 187 -16.81 -10.97 3.69
CA ARG A 187 -18.02 -11.75 3.33
C ARG A 187 -17.84 -12.55 2.03
N LEU A 188 -17.21 -11.96 1.02
CA LEU A 188 -16.93 -12.66 -0.23
C LEU A 188 -15.88 -13.78 -0.04
N ALA A 189 -14.89 -13.57 0.83
CA ALA A 189 -13.89 -14.56 1.16
C ALA A 189 -14.49 -15.74 1.96
N THR A 190 -15.34 -15.47 2.95
CA THR A 190 -16.04 -16.52 3.72
C THR A 190 -16.99 -17.33 2.85
N GLU A 191 -17.77 -16.69 1.97
CA GLU A 191 -18.64 -17.39 1.01
C GLU A 191 -17.84 -18.29 0.04
N LYS A 192 -16.70 -17.82 -0.47
CA LYS A 192 -15.82 -18.65 -1.32
C LYS A 192 -15.23 -19.83 -0.54
N LEU A 193 -14.78 -19.61 0.70
CA LEU A 193 -14.27 -20.66 1.58
C LEU A 193 -15.33 -21.71 1.91
N GLU A 194 -16.57 -21.28 2.16
CA GLU A 194 -17.70 -22.20 2.39
C GLU A 194 -18.03 -23.01 1.14
N LYS A 195 -18.04 -22.39 -0.06
CA LYS A 195 -18.22 -23.11 -1.32
C LYS A 195 -17.10 -24.13 -1.56
N MET A 196 -15.84 -23.76 -1.33
CA MET A 196 -14.71 -24.69 -1.44
C MET A 196 -14.77 -25.82 -0.40
N LYS A 197 -15.20 -25.53 0.83
CA LYS A 197 -15.43 -26.56 1.86
C LYS A 197 -16.59 -27.49 1.47
N ALA A 198 -17.67 -26.96 0.91
CA ALA A 198 -18.82 -27.74 0.46
C ALA A 198 -18.48 -28.63 -0.75
N GLU A 199 -17.66 -28.16 -1.69
CA GLU A 199 -17.15 -28.97 -2.80
C GLU A 199 -16.22 -30.08 -2.32
N LYS A 200 -15.33 -29.79 -1.36
CA LYS A 200 -14.49 -30.81 -0.71
C LYS A 200 -15.30 -31.82 0.10
N ALA A 201 -16.35 -31.39 0.79
CA ALA A 201 -17.26 -32.28 1.52
C ALA A 201 -18.03 -33.22 0.57
N LYS A 202 -18.48 -32.71 -0.59
CA LYS A 202 -19.13 -33.54 -1.63
C LYS A 202 -18.19 -34.59 -2.24
N GLN A 203 -16.88 -34.35 -2.25
CA GLN A 203 -15.89 -35.37 -2.64
C GLN A 203 -15.62 -36.41 -1.54
N GLN A 204 -15.81 -36.05 -0.26
CA GLN A 204 -15.62 -36.96 0.87
C GLN A 204 -16.80 -37.91 1.12
N ASP A 205 -18.03 -37.53 0.75
CA ASP A 205 -19.26 -38.31 1.00
C ASP A 205 -19.40 -39.61 0.17
N ASN A 206 -18.49 -39.89 -0.76
CA ASN A 206 -18.51 -41.12 -1.59
C ASN A 206 -17.53 -42.22 -1.12
N ASN A 207 -16.93 -42.08 0.06
CA ASN A 207 -15.86 -42.95 0.56
C ASN A 207 -16.29 -43.91 1.68
N GLU A 208 -17.40 -44.64 1.49
CA GLU A 208 -17.59 -45.90 2.22
C GLU A 208 -16.85 -47.01 1.46
N SER A 209 -15.72 -47.46 2.01
CA SER A 209 -14.95 -48.61 1.53
C SER A 209 -14.98 -49.71 2.59
N ALA A 210 -15.11 -50.96 2.15
CA ALA A 210 -15.02 -52.13 3.02
C ALA A 210 -13.56 -52.53 3.38
N VAL A 211 -12.56 -51.77 2.90
CA VAL A 211 -11.14 -52.09 3.04
C VAL A 211 -10.41 -51.02 3.85
N ASP A 212 -9.76 -51.42 4.96
CA ASP A 212 -9.06 -50.50 5.87
C ASP A 212 -7.79 -49.85 5.27
N LYS A 213 -7.12 -50.53 4.33
CA LYS A 213 -5.84 -50.07 3.77
C LYS A 213 -5.70 -50.45 2.31
N CYS A 214 -5.33 -49.48 1.48
CA CYS A 214 -5.04 -49.74 0.07
C CYS A 214 -3.78 -50.60 -0.10
N GLN A 215 -3.92 -51.79 -0.66
CA GLN A 215 -2.84 -52.68 -1.08
C GLN A 215 -3.27 -53.41 -2.35
N ILE A 216 -2.68 -53.01 -3.48
CA ILE A 216 -2.97 -53.58 -4.78
C ILE A 216 -1.67 -54.11 -5.35
N GLY A 217 -1.64 -55.40 -5.69
CA GLY A 217 -0.47 -56.02 -6.32
C GLY A 217 0.54 -56.61 -5.33
N LYS A 218 1.80 -56.69 -5.73
CA LYS A 218 2.91 -57.26 -4.93
C LYS A 218 3.53 -56.21 -3.99
N PRO A 219 4.11 -56.62 -2.85
CA PRO A 219 4.88 -55.71 -2.00
C PRO A 219 6.05 -55.09 -2.77
N ILE A 220 6.22 -53.77 -2.62
CA ILE A 220 7.25 -53.00 -3.34
C ILE A 220 8.48 -52.86 -2.44
N GLN A 221 9.63 -53.32 -2.94
CA GLN A 221 10.92 -53.26 -2.22
C GLN A 221 11.43 -51.82 -2.08
N ILE A 222 11.85 -51.46 -0.87
CA ILE A 222 12.27 -50.10 -0.49
C ILE A 222 13.55 -49.66 -1.19
N GLU A 223 14.46 -50.59 -1.45
CA GLU A 223 15.79 -50.34 -2.06
C GLU A 223 15.72 -49.76 -3.49
N ASN A 224 14.58 -49.92 -4.16
CA ASN A 224 14.39 -49.55 -5.57
C ASN A 224 13.55 -48.28 -5.76
N ILE A 225 13.34 -47.49 -4.70
CA ILE A 225 12.54 -46.26 -4.78
C ILE A 225 13.40 -45.13 -5.38
N LYS A 226 12.89 -44.50 -6.43
CA LYS A 226 13.48 -43.32 -7.06
C LYS A 226 12.76 -42.03 -6.65
N PRO A 227 13.47 -40.89 -6.53
CA PRO A 227 12.86 -39.56 -6.50
C PRO A 227 12.10 -39.27 -7.78
N ILE A 228 10.98 -38.56 -7.70
CA ILE A 228 10.15 -38.26 -8.87
C ILE A 228 10.91 -37.37 -9.87
N GLU A 229 11.71 -36.41 -9.39
CA GLU A 229 12.54 -35.53 -10.24
C GLU A 229 13.52 -36.28 -11.17
N SER A 230 13.85 -37.53 -10.85
CA SER A 230 14.78 -38.35 -11.64
C SER A 230 14.13 -39.00 -12.87
N ILE A 231 12.80 -38.93 -12.98
CA ILE A 231 12.02 -39.52 -14.07
C ILE A 231 11.93 -38.53 -15.22
N ILE A 232 12.83 -38.66 -16.20
CA ILE A 232 12.92 -37.77 -17.36
C ILE A 232 12.59 -38.45 -18.70
N GLU A 233 12.51 -39.79 -18.71
CA GLU A 233 12.27 -40.60 -19.90
C GLU A 233 11.39 -41.82 -19.57
N GLU A 234 10.95 -42.54 -20.62
CA GLU A 234 10.18 -43.76 -20.45
C GLU A 234 11.03 -44.86 -19.80
N GLU A 235 10.48 -45.49 -18.77
CA GLU A 235 11.16 -46.53 -18.00
C GLU A 235 10.21 -47.71 -17.78
N TYR A 236 10.72 -48.93 -18.00
CA TYR A 236 9.88 -50.13 -17.94
C TYR A 236 9.34 -50.43 -16.53
N LYS A 237 10.11 -50.14 -15.48
CA LYS A 237 9.72 -50.47 -14.10
C LYS A 237 10.39 -49.54 -13.09
N VAL A 238 9.60 -48.65 -12.50
CA VAL A 238 10.03 -47.68 -11.49
C VAL A 238 9.14 -47.81 -10.26
N ALA A 239 9.73 -47.67 -9.07
CA ALA A 239 8.99 -47.49 -7.83
C ALA A 239 9.20 -46.08 -7.29
N ILE A 240 8.13 -45.44 -6.83
CA ILE A 240 8.15 -44.09 -6.25
C ILE A 240 7.33 -44.06 -4.97
N GLU A 241 7.58 -43.05 -4.14
CA GLU A 241 6.75 -42.69 -3.00
C GLU A 241 6.27 -41.26 -3.14
N GLY A 242 5.01 -40.98 -2.84
CA GLY A 242 4.50 -39.62 -2.89
C GLY A 242 3.26 -39.42 -2.03
N VAL A 243 3.03 -38.17 -1.63
CA VAL A 243 1.77 -37.75 -1.04
C VAL A 243 0.75 -37.47 -2.14
N ILE A 244 -0.47 -37.99 -1.97
CA ILE A 244 -1.56 -37.75 -2.89
C ILE A 244 -2.10 -36.35 -2.69
N PHE A 245 -2.18 -35.55 -3.76
CA PHE A 245 -2.82 -34.24 -3.73
C PHE A 245 -4.08 -34.16 -4.60
N ASP A 246 -4.33 -35.14 -5.47
CA ASP A 246 -5.55 -35.24 -6.29
C ASP A 246 -5.88 -36.71 -6.61
N ILE A 247 -7.17 -37.06 -6.62
CA ILE A 247 -7.67 -38.40 -6.97
C ILE A 247 -8.89 -38.25 -7.87
N ASN A 248 -8.87 -38.91 -9.01
CA ASN A 248 -9.97 -38.94 -9.96
C ASN A 248 -10.30 -40.38 -10.36
N LEU A 249 -11.52 -40.82 -10.07
CA LEU A 249 -12.05 -42.12 -10.49
C LEU A 249 -13.10 -41.90 -11.58
N LYS A 250 -12.89 -42.47 -12.77
CA LYS A 250 -13.84 -42.41 -13.89
C LYS A 250 -14.25 -43.81 -14.32
N GLU A 251 -15.56 -44.03 -14.46
CA GLU A 251 -16.09 -45.26 -15.04
C GLU A 251 -16.01 -45.21 -16.57
N LEU A 252 -15.57 -46.31 -17.20
CA LEU A 252 -15.51 -46.47 -18.65
C LEU A 252 -16.75 -47.19 -19.15
N LYS A 253 -17.08 -47.00 -20.43
CA LYS A 253 -18.18 -47.72 -21.13
C LYS A 253 -18.11 -49.25 -21.04
N SER A 254 -16.95 -49.81 -20.67
CA SER A 254 -16.72 -51.24 -20.49
C SER A 254 -17.08 -51.77 -19.08
N GLY A 255 -17.52 -50.90 -18.17
CA GLY A 255 -17.72 -51.19 -16.74
C GLY A 255 -16.43 -51.24 -15.91
N ARG A 256 -15.26 -51.09 -16.54
CA ARG A 256 -13.99 -50.90 -15.82
C ARG A 256 -13.83 -49.46 -15.39
N HIS A 257 -13.08 -49.22 -14.34
CA HIS A 257 -12.77 -47.88 -13.86
C HIS A 257 -11.32 -47.54 -14.23
N ILE A 258 -11.09 -46.29 -14.63
CA ILE A 258 -9.76 -45.70 -14.70
C ILE A 258 -9.58 -44.82 -13.48
N VAL A 259 -8.49 -45.06 -12.76
CA VAL A 259 -8.10 -44.27 -11.59
C VAL A 259 -6.88 -43.47 -11.97
N GLU A 260 -6.96 -42.16 -11.75
CA GLU A 260 -5.90 -41.19 -11.95
C GLU A 260 -5.59 -40.55 -10.59
N ILE A 261 -4.35 -40.69 -10.13
CA ILE A 261 -3.88 -40.18 -8.84
C ILE A 261 -2.70 -39.26 -9.15
N LYS A 262 -2.72 -38.03 -8.62
CA LYS A 262 -1.56 -37.14 -8.71
C LYS A 262 -0.81 -37.16 -7.39
N VAL A 263 0.47 -37.47 -7.47
CA VAL A 263 1.34 -37.59 -6.31
C VAL A 263 2.54 -36.67 -6.44
N THR A 264 3.05 -36.21 -5.31
CA THR A 264 4.32 -35.48 -5.23
C THR A 264 5.16 -36.04 -4.09
N ASP A 265 6.47 -36.11 -4.27
CA ASP A 265 7.42 -36.39 -3.19
C ASP A 265 8.06 -35.11 -2.63
N TYR A 266 7.56 -33.96 -3.09
CA TYR A 266 8.08 -32.60 -2.91
C TYR A 266 9.35 -32.26 -3.71
N THR A 267 9.91 -33.20 -4.48
CA THR A 267 10.94 -32.92 -5.49
C THR A 267 10.29 -32.61 -6.84
N ASP A 268 9.31 -33.43 -7.24
CA ASP A 268 8.48 -33.21 -8.42
C ASP A 268 7.10 -33.87 -8.24
N SER A 269 6.27 -33.90 -9.27
CA SER A 269 4.93 -34.49 -9.28
C SER A 269 4.75 -35.42 -10.47
N LEU A 270 4.01 -36.51 -10.28
CA LEU A 270 3.72 -37.48 -11.33
C LEU A 270 2.26 -37.93 -11.29
N VAL A 271 1.68 -38.16 -12.47
CA VAL A 271 0.34 -38.75 -12.61
C VAL A 271 0.47 -40.27 -12.65
N LEU A 272 -0.23 -40.94 -11.73
CA LEU A 272 -0.35 -42.39 -11.66
C LEU A 272 -1.70 -42.82 -12.22
N LYS A 273 -1.68 -43.77 -13.16
CA LYS A 273 -2.89 -44.30 -13.79
C LYS A 273 -2.98 -45.81 -13.64
N MET A 274 -4.17 -46.28 -13.29
CA MET A 274 -4.48 -47.72 -13.30
C MET A 274 -5.88 -47.97 -13.84
N PHE A 275 -6.00 -49.01 -14.66
CA PHE A 275 -7.29 -49.58 -15.02
C PHE A 275 -7.63 -50.71 -14.06
N THR A 276 -8.78 -50.64 -13.38
CA THR A 276 -9.21 -51.70 -12.46
C THR A 276 -9.28 -53.04 -13.19
N ARG A 277 -8.84 -54.11 -12.52
CA ARG A 277 -8.81 -55.45 -13.09
C ARG A 277 -10.17 -56.13 -12.90
N LYS A 278 -10.58 -56.93 -13.89
CA LYS A 278 -11.83 -57.70 -13.79
C LYS A 278 -11.72 -58.70 -12.63
N ASN A 279 -12.79 -58.85 -11.86
CA ASN A 279 -12.90 -59.78 -10.72
C ASN A 279 -11.90 -59.52 -9.58
N LYS A 280 -11.44 -58.28 -9.41
CA LYS A 280 -10.69 -57.83 -8.23
C LYS A 280 -11.41 -56.66 -7.57
N ASP A 281 -11.17 -56.49 -6.29
CA ASP A 281 -11.64 -55.41 -5.42
C ASP A 281 -10.77 -54.14 -5.51
N ASP A 282 -10.10 -53.94 -6.65
CA ASP A 282 -9.22 -52.78 -6.88
C ASP A 282 -9.96 -51.45 -6.63
N LEU A 283 -11.25 -51.37 -6.99
CA LEU A 283 -12.07 -50.16 -6.80
C LEU A 283 -12.24 -49.79 -5.31
N GLU A 284 -12.49 -50.79 -4.46
CA GLU A 284 -12.69 -50.57 -3.02
C GLU A 284 -11.38 -50.14 -2.34
N HIS A 285 -10.25 -50.68 -2.79
CA HIS A 285 -8.93 -50.24 -2.35
C HIS A 285 -8.62 -48.79 -2.78
N PHE A 286 -9.05 -48.36 -3.96
CA PHE A 286 -8.88 -46.97 -4.40
C PHE A 286 -9.80 -46.00 -3.66
N LYS A 287 -11.03 -46.41 -3.31
CA LYS A 287 -11.92 -45.62 -2.44
C LYS A 287 -11.37 -45.46 -1.01
N ALA A 288 -10.52 -46.38 -0.55
CA ALA A 288 -9.83 -46.24 0.73
C ALA A 288 -8.72 -45.18 0.73
N LEU A 289 -8.27 -44.72 -0.45
CA LEU A 289 -7.31 -43.62 -0.57
C LEU A 289 -7.99 -42.26 -0.44
N SER A 290 -7.24 -41.29 0.07
CA SER A 290 -7.69 -39.91 0.21
C SER A 290 -6.52 -38.95 0.07
N VAL A 291 -6.83 -37.69 -0.28
CA VAL A 291 -5.86 -36.60 -0.37
C VAL A 291 -5.12 -36.45 0.97
N GLY A 292 -3.80 -36.35 0.92
CA GLY A 292 -2.90 -36.26 2.06
C GLY A 292 -2.30 -37.59 2.54
N LYS A 293 -2.81 -38.74 2.07
CA LYS A 293 -2.16 -40.04 2.33
C LYS A 293 -0.89 -40.20 1.50
N TRP A 294 0.09 -40.86 2.08
CA TRP A 294 1.29 -41.28 1.36
C TRP A 294 1.06 -42.65 0.73
N VAL A 295 1.52 -42.80 -0.51
CA VAL A 295 1.49 -44.07 -1.22
C VAL A 295 2.87 -44.39 -1.77
N ARG A 296 3.13 -45.69 -1.88
CA ARG A 296 4.21 -46.24 -2.68
C ARG A 296 3.58 -46.91 -3.90
N ALA A 297 4.03 -46.55 -5.08
CA ALA A 297 3.52 -47.10 -6.33
C ALA A 297 4.66 -47.64 -7.18
N GLN A 298 4.39 -48.70 -7.93
CA GLN A 298 5.32 -49.28 -8.88
C GLN A 298 4.63 -49.54 -10.21
N GLY A 299 5.30 -49.17 -11.30
CA GLY A 299 4.75 -49.26 -12.63
C GLY A 299 5.76 -48.94 -13.72
N ARG A 300 5.26 -48.90 -14.95
CA ARG A 300 5.98 -48.46 -16.13
C ARG A 300 5.70 -46.97 -16.36
N ILE A 301 6.72 -46.21 -16.72
CA ILE A 301 6.62 -44.81 -17.14
C ILE A 301 6.48 -44.81 -18.66
N GLU A 302 5.40 -44.21 -19.15
CA GLU A 302 5.07 -44.12 -20.57
C GLU A 302 4.57 -42.71 -20.89
N GLU A 303 4.79 -42.23 -22.10
CA GLU A 303 4.22 -40.96 -22.56
C GLU A 303 2.71 -41.13 -22.82
N ASP A 304 1.88 -40.36 -22.12
CA ASP A 304 0.45 -40.31 -22.39
C ASP A 304 0.18 -39.22 -23.44
N THR A 305 -0.15 -39.63 -24.66
CA THR A 305 -0.40 -38.69 -25.78
C THR A 305 -1.61 -37.76 -25.58
N PHE A 306 -2.54 -38.10 -24.68
CA PHE A 306 -3.68 -37.24 -24.36
C PHE A 306 -3.30 -36.14 -23.36
N ILE A 307 -2.52 -36.49 -22.33
CA ILE A 307 -2.00 -35.52 -21.35
C ILE A 307 -0.78 -34.76 -21.90
N ARG A 308 -0.06 -35.36 -22.86
CA ARG A 308 1.23 -34.93 -23.41
C ARG A 308 2.31 -34.81 -22.34
N ASP A 309 2.36 -35.81 -21.47
CA ASP A 309 3.31 -35.86 -20.35
C ASP A 309 3.63 -37.32 -19.99
N LEU A 310 4.70 -37.54 -19.25
CA LEU A 310 5.05 -38.84 -18.70
C LEU A 310 4.07 -39.22 -17.60
N VAL A 311 3.53 -40.44 -17.67
CA VAL A 311 2.64 -40.98 -16.65
C VAL A 311 3.13 -42.34 -16.19
N MET A 312 2.90 -42.65 -14.91
CA MET A 312 3.11 -44.01 -14.42
C MET A 312 1.85 -44.84 -14.63
N MET A 313 1.92 -45.83 -15.52
CA MET A 313 0.95 -46.92 -15.57
C MET A 313 1.27 -47.90 -14.43
N MET A 314 0.66 -47.67 -13.27
CA MET A 314 0.93 -48.43 -12.06
C MET A 314 0.34 -49.84 -12.12
N SER A 315 1.15 -50.80 -11.68
CA SER A 315 0.78 -52.21 -11.52
C SER A 315 0.49 -52.56 -10.06
N ASP A 316 1.23 -51.91 -9.16
CA ASP A 316 1.21 -52.14 -7.73
C ASP A 316 1.12 -50.78 -7.01
N ILE A 317 0.32 -50.69 -5.96
CA ILE A 317 0.19 -49.51 -5.09
C ILE A 317 -0.10 -49.95 -3.66
N GLU A 318 0.55 -49.31 -2.70
CA GLU A 318 0.31 -49.52 -1.28
C GLU A 318 0.27 -48.20 -0.51
N GLU A 319 -0.67 -48.09 0.42
CA GLU A 319 -0.68 -47.00 1.39
C GLU A 319 0.49 -47.15 2.36
N ILE A 320 1.27 -46.09 2.58
CA ILE A 320 2.38 -46.07 3.51
C ILE A 320 2.19 -44.96 4.55
N LYS A 321 2.79 -45.15 5.72
CA LYS A 321 2.90 -44.10 6.73
C LYS A 321 4.32 -43.57 6.68
N LYS A 322 4.51 -42.39 6.10
CA LYS A 322 5.80 -41.70 6.16
C LYS A 322 5.94 -41.02 7.51
N ALA A 323 7.06 -41.25 8.19
CA ALA A 323 7.33 -40.61 9.47
C ALA A 323 7.46 -39.09 9.26
N THR A 324 6.59 -38.31 9.89
CA THR A 324 6.72 -36.85 9.92
C THR A 324 7.92 -36.46 10.77
N LYS A 325 8.48 -35.27 10.51
CA LYS A 325 9.51 -34.69 11.36
C LYS A 325 8.96 -34.57 12.79
N LYS A 326 9.72 -35.02 13.77
CA LYS A 326 9.35 -34.96 15.19
C LYS A 326 10.35 -34.12 15.96
N ASP A 327 9.84 -33.29 16.87
CA ASP A 327 10.62 -32.68 17.91
C ASP A 327 10.93 -33.72 19.01
N LYS A 328 12.21 -34.08 19.15
CA LYS A 328 12.68 -35.07 20.13
C LYS A 328 13.27 -34.44 21.39
N ALA A 329 13.27 -33.11 21.52
CA ALA A 329 13.84 -32.44 22.68
C ALA A 329 12.98 -32.70 23.93
N GLU A 330 13.61 -32.78 25.10
CA GLU A 330 12.89 -32.86 26.38
C GLU A 330 12.23 -31.52 26.71
N GLU A 331 12.99 -30.43 26.57
CA GLU A 331 12.48 -29.06 26.66
C GLU A 331 11.98 -28.58 25.29
N LYS A 332 10.71 -28.21 25.23
CA LYS A 332 10.03 -27.84 23.99
C LYS A 332 10.26 -26.37 23.64
N ARG A 333 10.64 -26.13 22.39
CA ARG A 333 10.83 -24.79 21.82
C ARG A 333 9.50 -24.02 21.78
N VAL A 334 9.59 -22.70 21.83
CA VAL A 334 8.53 -21.76 21.41
C VAL A 334 9.06 -20.99 20.21
N GLU A 335 8.26 -20.91 19.13
CA GLU A 335 8.55 -20.03 18.00
C GLU A 335 8.04 -18.63 18.29
N PHE A 336 8.91 -17.63 18.17
CA PHE A 336 8.59 -16.22 18.46
C PHE A 336 8.53 -15.35 17.21
N HIS A 337 9.00 -15.84 16.05
CA HIS A 337 8.97 -15.10 14.79
C HIS A 337 8.47 -16.04 13.68
N LEU A 338 7.31 -15.73 13.11
CA LEU A 338 6.66 -16.57 12.11
C LEU A 338 5.78 -15.77 11.16
N HIS A 339 5.95 -16.06 9.86
CA HIS A 339 5.15 -15.52 8.77
C HIS A 339 4.10 -16.51 8.28
N THR A 340 2.93 -15.98 7.98
CA THR A 340 1.77 -16.69 7.44
C THR A 340 1.47 -16.18 6.03
N ALA A 341 0.52 -16.82 5.34
CA ALA A 341 0.01 -16.35 4.05
C ALA A 341 -0.51 -14.89 4.05
N MET A 342 -0.71 -14.28 5.22
CA MET A 342 -1.09 -12.87 5.35
C MET A 342 0.11 -11.92 5.22
N SER A 343 1.34 -12.39 5.41
CA SER A 343 2.54 -11.67 4.97
C SER A 343 2.57 -11.63 3.45
N GLN A 344 2.20 -10.47 2.89
CA GLN A 344 1.92 -10.31 1.47
C GLN A 344 3.07 -10.82 0.57
N MET A 345 2.77 -11.84 -0.22
CA MET A 345 3.70 -12.48 -1.18
C MET A 345 4.97 -13.08 -0.55
N ASP A 346 4.97 -13.36 0.75
CA ASP A 346 6.14 -13.90 1.47
C ASP A 346 5.83 -15.22 2.18
N GLY A 347 4.89 -15.22 3.13
CA GLY A 347 4.50 -16.45 3.82
C GLY A 347 3.63 -17.35 2.93
N ILE A 348 3.81 -18.68 3.03
CA ILE A 348 3.09 -19.65 2.19
C ILE A 348 1.91 -20.32 2.93
N PRO A 349 2.10 -20.94 4.11
CA PRO A 349 1.02 -21.62 4.82
C PRO A 349 0.17 -20.66 5.66
N ASN A 350 -1.10 -21.01 5.84
CA ASN A 350 -1.96 -20.35 6.82
C ASN A 350 -1.56 -20.74 8.25
N ILE A 351 -1.81 -19.84 9.22
CA ILE A 351 -1.44 -20.02 10.64
C ILE A 351 -1.93 -21.34 11.25
N GLY A 352 -3.10 -21.82 10.83
CA GLY A 352 -3.66 -23.08 11.34
C GLY A 352 -2.79 -24.31 11.10
N ALA A 353 -2.02 -24.34 10.00
CA ALA A 353 -1.10 -25.44 9.73
C ALA A 353 0.08 -25.44 10.70
N TYR A 354 0.62 -24.27 11.01
CA TYR A 354 1.71 -24.09 11.97
C TYR A 354 1.28 -24.38 13.40
N VAL A 355 0.10 -23.90 13.79
CA VAL A 355 -0.50 -24.18 15.11
C VAL A 355 -0.68 -25.69 15.31
N LYS A 356 -1.23 -26.38 14.31
CA LYS A 356 -1.34 -27.85 14.35
C LYS A 356 0.03 -28.52 14.49
N GLN A 357 1.02 -28.06 13.72
CA GLN A 357 2.37 -28.64 13.75
C GLN A 357 3.07 -28.42 15.09
N ALA A 358 2.91 -27.24 15.70
CA ALA A 358 3.43 -26.92 17.02
C ALA A 358 2.76 -27.77 18.11
N ALA A 359 1.44 -27.98 18.02
CA ALA A 359 0.72 -28.91 18.89
C ALA A 359 1.21 -30.37 18.72
N ASP A 360 1.39 -30.83 17.48
CA ASP A 360 1.92 -32.17 17.17
C ASP A 360 3.36 -32.37 17.71
N TRP A 361 4.14 -31.28 17.84
CA TRP A 361 5.49 -31.27 18.44
C TRP A 361 5.48 -31.06 19.96
N GLY A 362 4.33 -30.75 20.56
CA GLY A 362 4.19 -30.47 21.98
C GLY A 362 4.75 -29.11 22.41
N HIS A 363 4.86 -28.15 21.49
CA HIS A 363 5.30 -26.79 21.83
C HIS A 363 4.26 -26.12 22.73
N PRO A 364 4.67 -25.42 23.81
CA PRO A 364 3.72 -24.85 24.76
C PRO A 364 3.04 -23.57 24.24
N ALA A 365 3.67 -22.89 23.28
CA ALA A 365 3.16 -21.68 22.64
C ALA A 365 3.72 -21.52 21.22
N ILE A 366 3.09 -20.64 20.44
CA ILE A 366 3.55 -20.22 19.11
C ILE A 366 3.17 -18.76 18.86
N ALA A 367 4.05 -18.00 18.21
CA ALA A 367 3.79 -16.63 17.80
C ALA A 367 3.37 -16.50 16.33
N VAL A 368 2.68 -15.40 16.02
CA VAL A 368 2.44 -14.91 14.66
C VAL A 368 2.98 -13.48 14.58
N THR A 369 3.78 -13.17 13.56
CA THR A 369 4.45 -11.88 13.40
C THR A 369 4.50 -11.51 11.92
N ASP A 370 3.33 -11.36 11.29
CA ASP A 370 3.25 -11.00 9.87
C ASP A 370 3.75 -9.58 9.59
N HIS A 371 4.20 -9.35 8.36
CA HIS A 371 4.77 -8.06 7.91
C HIS A 371 3.71 -6.95 7.89
N ASN A 372 3.84 -5.98 8.80
CA ASN A 372 3.02 -4.78 8.92
C ASN A 372 1.51 -5.04 9.05
N VAL A 373 1.09 -6.28 9.31
CA VAL A 373 -0.32 -6.66 9.37
C VAL A 373 -0.58 -7.67 10.48
N VAL A 374 -1.84 -7.75 10.90
CA VAL A 374 -2.33 -8.69 11.92
C VAL A 374 -3.53 -9.51 11.42
N GLN A 375 -3.68 -9.62 10.10
CA GLN A 375 -4.85 -10.25 9.45
C GLN A 375 -5.01 -11.74 9.78
N ALA A 376 -3.93 -12.42 10.18
CA ALA A 376 -3.98 -13.83 10.56
C ALA A 376 -4.58 -14.08 11.97
N PHE A 377 -4.83 -13.03 12.76
CA PHE A 377 -5.24 -13.16 14.16
C PHE A 377 -6.54 -13.95 14.37
N PRO A 378 -7.63 -13.75 13.59
CA PRO A 378 -8.86 -14.51 13.76
C PRO A 378 -8.65 -16.01 13.56
N ASP A 379 -7.94 -16.39 12.50
CA ASP A 379 -7.62 -17.79 12.20
C ASP A 379 -6.66 -18.38 13.24
N ALA A 380 -5.71 -17.58 13.73
CA ALA A 380 -4.77 -17.97 14.78
C ALA A 380 -5.51 -18.29 16.08
N HIS A 381 -6.49 -17.46 16.46
CA HIS A 381 -7.32 -17.67 17.64
C HIS A 381 -8.13 -18.97 17.54
N ALA A 382 -8.87 -19.16 16.45
CA ALA A 382 -9.66 -20.36 16.24
C ALA A 382 -8.82 -21.63 16.21
N ALA A 383 -7.63 -21.58 15.59
CA ALA A 383 -6.71 -22.72 15.55
C ALA A 383 -6.12 -23.01 16.93
N ALA A 384 -5.75 -21.97 17.69
CA ALA A 384 -5.18 -22.10 19.03
C ALA A 384 -6.16 -22.74 20.01
N GLU A 385 -7.43 -22.30 20.02
CA GLU A 385 -8.48 -22.91 20.84
C GLU A 385 -8.70 -24.38 20.46
N LYS A 386 -8.79 -24.68 19.16
CA LYS A 386 -9.01 -26.04 18.66
C LYS A 386 -7.90 -27.01 19.07
N HIS A 387 -6.65 -26.55 19.08
CA HIS A 387 -5.48 -27.39 19.35
C HIS A 387 -4.92 -27.25 20.77
N GLY A 388 -5.50 -26.37 21.60
CA GLY A 388 -5.10 -26.18 22.99
C GLY A 388 -3.68 -25.62 23.18
N ILE A 389 -3.19 -24.82 22.22
CA ILE A 389 -1.86 -24.19 22.30
C ILE A 389 -1.99 -22.70 22.64
N LYS A 390 -1.05 -22.15 23.41
CA LYS A 390 -1.04 -20.71 23.69
C LYS A 390 -0.59 -19.93 22.46
N MET A 391 -1.43 -19.01 22.00
CA MET A 391 -1.07 -18.10 20.91
C MET A 391 -0.38 -16.83 21.45
N ILE A 392 0.67 -16.38 20.76
CA ILE A 392 1.34 -15.10 20.98
C ILE A 392 1.06 -14.21 19.76
N TYR A 393 0.32 -13.14 19.99
CA TYR A 393 -0.07 -12.21 18.93
C TYR A 393 0.99 -11.12 18.80
N GLY A 394 1.62 -11.04 17.64
CA GLY A 394 2.63 -10.05 17.31
C GLY A 394 2.50 -9.53 15.89
N MET A 395 3.41 -8.63 15.52
CA MET A 395 3.50 -8.03 14.20
C MET A 395 4.96 -7.70 13.94
N GLU A 396 5.45 -7.94 12.73
CA GLU A 396 6.74 -7.42 12.29
C GLU A 396 6.51 -6.04 11.68
N GLY A 397 6.83 -4.99 12.45
CA GLY A 397 6.63 -3.60 12.03
C GLY A 397 7.89 -2.98 11.43
N MET A 398 7.73 -2.21 10.36
CA MET A 398 8.77 -1.37 9.80
C MET A 398 8.89 -0.07 10.60
N LEU A 399 10.00 0.10 11.33
CA LEU A 399 10.31 1.34 12.04
C LEU A 399 11.19 2.23 11.17
N VAL A 400 10.82 3.50 11.02
CA VAL A 400 11.64 4.53 10.38
C VAL A 400 11.99 5.56 11.44
N ASP A 401 13.26 5.96 11.49
CA ASP A 401 13.74 6.99 12.41
C ASP A 401 13.32 8.37 11.90
N ASP A 402 12.40 9.01 12.62
CA ASP A 402 11.90 10.37 12.36
C ASP A 402 12.61 11.43 13.24
N GLY A 403 13.58 10.99 14.06
CA GLY A 403 14.26 11.84 15.02
C GLY A 403 15.20 12.87 14.40
N VAL A 404 15.22 14.07 14.98
CA VAL A 404 16.37 14.96 14.88
C VAL A 404 17.58 14.24 15.49
N PRO A 405 18.76 14.22 14.83
CA PRO A 405 19.93 13.52 15.37
C PRO A 405 20.29 14.06 16.76
N ILE A 406 20.13 13.21 17.78
CA ILE A 406 20.37 13.54 19.20
C ILE A 406 21.87 13.73 19.49
N ALA A 407 22.73 13.12 18.67
CA ALA A 407 24.18 13.25 18.75
C ALA A 407 24.77 13.65 17.39
N TYR A 408 25.58 14.71 17.40
CA TYR A 408 26.37 15.11 16.24
C TYR A 408 27.77 14.49 16.35
N LYS A 409 28.23 13.80 15.30
CA LYS A 409 29.55 13.15 15.22
C LYS A 409 29.77 12.11 16.35
N PRO A 410 28.98 11.02 16.38
CA PRO A 410 29.17 9.98 17.39
C PRO A 410 30.59 9.41 17.31
N GLN A 411 31.15 9.09 18.48
CA GLN A 411 32.43 8.41 18.62
C GLN A 411 32.24 7.19 19.51
N ASP A 412 32.81 6.06 19.09
CA ASP A 412 32.84 4.85 19.91
C ASP A 412 33.87 5.01 21.03
N VAL A 413 33.40 5.45 22.21
CA VAL A 413 34.23 5.69 23.39
C VAL A 413 33.74 4.85 24.55
N VAL A 414 34.67 4.22 25.27
CA VAL A 414 34.35 3.50 26.52
C VAL A 414 34.01 4.52 27.60
N LEU A 415 32.73 4.61 27.98
CA LEU A 415 32.22 5.61 28.93
C LEU A 415 32.94 5.60 30.27
N LYS A 416 33.39 4.41 30.71
CA LYS A 416 34.09 4.23 32.00
C LYS A 416 35.33 5.12 32.13
N ASP A 417 36.12 5.27 31.07
CA ASP A 417 37.39 6.00 31.10
C ASP A 417 37.28 7.37 30.38
N ALA A 418 36.09 7.70 29.87
CA ALA A 418 35.84 8.92 29.12
C ALA A 418 35.82 10.14 30.04
N THR A 419 36.11 11.31 29.45
CA THR A 419 35.74 12.60 30.05
C THR A 419 34.51 13.11 29.32
N TYR A 420 33.42 13.32 30.04
CA TYR A 420 32.15 13.78 29.47
C TYR A 420 31.47 14.79 30.39
N VAL A 421 30.49 15.51 29.85
CA VAL A 421 29.68 16.47 30.61
C VAL A 421 28.23 15.99 30.54
N VAL A 422 27.58 15.91 31.70
CA VAL A 422 26.15 15.66 31.81
C VAL A 422 25.49 17.00 32.09
N PHE A 423 24.50 17.34 31.27
CA PHE A 423 23.71 18.55 31.43
C PHE A 423 22.37 18.20 32.07
N ASP A 424 21.90 19.09 32.93
CA ASP A 424 20.55 19.10 33.48
C ASP A 424 19.98 20.50 33.24
N VAL A 425 18.72 20.56 32.83
CA VAL A 425 18.10 21.80 32.35
C VAL A 425 16.70 21.89 32.92
N GLU A 426 16.40 23.01 33.57
CA GLU A 426 15.06 23.33 34.03
C GLU A 426 14.45 24.42 33.15
N THR A 427 13.15 24.33 32.92
CA THR A 427 12.40 25.20 32.00
C THR A 427 11.12 25.73 32.62
N THR A 428 10.53 26.76 32.01
CA THR A 428 9.21 27.29 32.41
C THR A 428 8.03 26.35 32.10
N GLY A 429 8.29 25.20 31.46
CA GLY A 429 7.31 24.17 31.10
C GLY A 429 7.94 22.97 30.36
N LEU A 430 7.13 22.18 29.63
CA LEU A 430 7.57 20.94 28.95
C LEU A 430 7.74 21.09 27.42
N SER A 431 7.48 22.28 26.88
CA SER A 431 7.55 22.56 25.45
C SER A 431 8.89 23.17 25.07
N ASN A 432 9.63 22.49 24.19
CA ASN A 432 10.87 23.02 23.60
C ASN A 432 10.66 24.21 22.64
N GLN A 433 9.42 24.54 22.29
CA GLN A 433 9.09 25.62 21.36
C GLN A 433 8.65 26.90 22.07
N TYR A 434 7.96 26.77 23.21
CA TYR A 434 7.34 27.91 23.89
C TYR A 434 7.97 28.21 25.25
N ASP A 435 8.53 27.21 25.92
CA ASP A 435 9.06 27.37 27.27
C ASP A 435 10.53 27.76 27.25
N LYS A 436 10.95 28.51 28.26
CA LYS A 436 12.30 29.09 28.36
C LYS A 436 13.12 28.34 29.39
N ILE A 437 14.42 28.23 29.14
CA ILE A 437 15.38 27.70 30.11
C ILE A 437 15.49 28.69 31.28
N ILE A 438 15.41 28.18 32.50
CA ILE A 438 15.56 28.94 33.74
C ILE A 438 16.78 28.51 34.55
N GLU A 439 17.30 27.31 34.31
CA GLU A 439 18.55 26.82 34.88
C GLU A 439 19.29 25.95 33.87
N LEU A 440 20.61 26.12 33.84
CA LEU A 440 21.53 25.22 33.17
C LEU A 440 22.57 24.73 34.18
N ALA A 441 22.48 23.45 34.52
CA ALA A 441 23.45 22.75 35.33
C ALA A 441 24.27 21.79 34.47
N ALA A 442 25.56 21.69 34.76
CA ALA A 442 26.44 20.76 34.09
C ALA A 442 27.46 20.17 35.06
N VAL A 443 27.67 18.86 34.97
CA VAL A 443 28.71 18.16 35.74
C VAL A 443 29.69 17.50 34.80
N LYS A 444 30.98 17.78 35.00
CA LYS A 444 32.06 17.14 34.24
C LYS A 444 32.46 15.87 34.97
N VAL A 445 32.45 14.74 34.27
CA VAL A 445 32.75 13.42 34.81
C VAL A 445 34.00 12.85 34.15
N HIS A 446 34.87 12.25 34.94
CA HIS A 446 35.99 11.44 34.48
C HIS A 446 36.18 10.23 35.39
N ASN A 447 36.33 9.03 34.82
CA ASN A 447 36.44 7.77 35.58
C ASN A 447 35.29 7.51 36.56
N GLY A 448 34.08 8.00 36.23
CA GLY A 448 32.90 7.89 37.08
C GLY A 448 32.86 8.88 38.26
N GLU A 449 33.85 9.78 38.39
CA GLU A 449 33.88 10.81 39.41
C GLU A 449 33.56 12.19 38.83
N ILE A 450 32.81 13.01 39.57
CA ILE A 450 32.54 14.40 39.20
C ILE A 450 33.78 15.24 39.51
N ILE A 451 34.40 15.79 38.46
CA ILE A 451 35.64 16.58 38.56
C ILE A 451 35.39 18.09 38.43
N ASP A 452 34.22 18.50 37.96
CA ASP A 452 33.83 19.92 37.88
C ASP A 452 32.31 20.09 37.86
N LYS A 453 31.83 21.27 38.24
CA LYS A 453 30.41 21.62 38.26
C LYS A 453 30.19 23.05 37.76
N PHE A 454 29.13 23.23 37.00
CA PHE A 454 28.63 24.51 36.52
C PHE A 454 27.13 24.59 36.80
N GLU A 455 26.68 25.74 37.27
CA GLU A 455 25.27 26.01 37.57
C GLU A 455 25.01 27.51 37.39
N ARG A 456 23.98 27.81 36.62
CA ARG A 456 23.55 29.18 36.32
C ARG A 456 22.05 29.22 36.13
N PHE A 457 21.42 30.23 36.72
CA PHE A 457 20.04 30.61 36.42
C PHE A 457 20.00 31.58 35.23
N SER A 458 18.89 31.58 34.51
CA SER A 458 18.57 32.56 33.48
C SER A 458 17.21 33.19 33.75
N ASN A 459 17.08 34.49 33.51
CA ASN A 459 15.82 35.20 33.71
C ASN A 459 14.86 34.93 32.52
N PRO A 460 13.68 34.31 32.74
CA PRO A 460 12.75 34.02 31.65
C PRO A 460 11.86 35.22 31.27
N HIS A 461 11.96 36.36 31.99
CA HIS A 461 11.12 37.56 31.84
C HIS A 461 9.62 37.30 31.96
N GLU A 462 9.24 36.22 32.65
CA GLU A 462 7.87 35.82 32.92
C GLU A 462 7.77 35.17 34.29
N ARG A 463 6.57 35.14 34.86
CA ARG A 463 6.35 34.50 36.15
C ARG A 463 6.24 32.99 35.98
N LEU A 464 6.88 32.25 36.89
CA LEU A 464 6.72 30.81 36.97
C LEU A 464 5.32 30.44 37.48
N SER A 465 4.78 29.34 36.95
CA SER A 465 3.57 28.75 37.51
C SER A 465 3.88 28.03 38.83
N GLU A 466 2.91 27.94 39.74
CA GLU A 466 3.08 27.18 40.99
C GLU A 466 3.51 25.73 40.75
N THR A 467 3.04 25.12 39.66
CA THR A 467 3.42 23.76 39.27
C THR A 467 4.92 23.64 39.01
N ILE A 468 5.51 24.61 38.29
CA ILE A 468 6.93 24.59 37.96
C ILE A 468 7.77 24.90 39.19
N ILE A 469 7.37 25.88 40.00
CA ILE A 469 8.04 26.20 41.27
C ILE A 469 8.04 24.95 42.19
N ASN A 470 6.94 24.22 42.26
CA ASN A 470 6.86 23.01 43.08
C ASN A 470 7.68 21.84 42.51
N LEU A 471 7.89 21.79 41.20
CA LEU A 471 8.62 20.73 40.52
C LEU A 471 10.14 20.94 40.61
N THR A 472 10.59 22.16 40.32
CA THR A 472 12.03 22.50 40.21
C THR A 472 12.58 23.11 41.50
N HIS A 473 11.71 23.58 42.39
CA HIS A 473 12.07 24.35 43.59
C HIS A 473 12.73 25.71 43.31
N ILE A 474 12.69 26.19 42.07
CA ILE A 474 13.16 27.52 41.66
C ILE A 474 12.01 28.51 41.81
N THR A 475 12.28 29.68 42.42
CA THR A 475 11.29 30.75 42.61
C THR A 475 11.58 31.95 41.70
N ASP A 476 10.57 32.78 41.44
CA ASP A 476 10.74 34.01 40.65
C ASP A 476 11.85 34.93 41.21
N ASP A 477 11.99 34.99 42.53
CA ASP A 477 13.01 35.80 43.20
C ASP A 477 14.44 35.32 42.90
N MET A 478 14.63 34.03 42.61
CA MET A 478 15.93 33.46 42.21
C MET A 478 16.31 33.85 40.77
N LEU A 479 15.32 34.17 39.94
CA LEU A 479 15.50 34.43 38.51
C LEU A 479 15.53 35.92 38.16
N VAL A 480 15.01 36.79 39.02
CA VAL A 480 14.81 38.22 38.69
C VAL A 480 16.11 38.96 38.36
N ASP A 481 17.20 38.61 39.05
CA ASP A 481 18.53 39.20 38.87
C ASP A 481 19.47 38.28 38.06
N ALA A 482 18.95 37.16 37.53
CA ALA A 482 19.72 36.23 36.73
C ALA A 482 20.02 36.83 35.33
N PRO A 483 21.14 36.44 34.71
CA PRO A 483 21.50 36.90 33.37
C PRO A 483 20.52 36.39 32.29
N GLU A 484 20.62 36.96 31.09
CA GLU A 484 19.90 36.46 29.91
C GLU A 484 20.41 35.06 29.52
N ILE A 485 19.55 34.28 28.86
CA ILE A 485 19.90 32.91 28.46
C ILE A 485 21.12 32.86 27.52
N GLU A 486 21.29 33.87 26.65
CA GLU A 486 22.45 33.95 25.76
C GLU A 486 23.77 34.05 26.51
N GLU A 487 23.80 34.70 27.68
CA GLU A 487 25.00 34.80 28.52
C GLU A 487 25.27 33.50 29.29
N VAL A 488 24.23 32.73 29.62
CA VAL A 488 24.37 31.43 30.28
C VAL A 488 24.91 30.35 29.33
N LEU A 489 24.60 30.46 28.02
CA LEU A 489 25.00 29.48 27.00
C LEU A 489 26.40 29.70 26.40
N THR A 490 27.06 30.82 26.68
CA THR A 490 28.40 31.18 26.15
C THR A 490 29.49 31.08 27.21
#